data_AF-A0A926KM90-F1
#
_entry.id   AF-A0A926KM90-F1
#
_cell.length_a   1.000
_cell.length_b   1.000
_cell.length_c   1.000
_cell.angle_alpha   90.00
_cell.angle_beta   90.00
_cell.angle_gamma   90.00
#
_symmetry.space_group_name_H-M   'P 1'
#
loop_
_entity.id
_entity.type
_entity.pdbx_description
1 polymer ?
#
loop_
_entity_poly.entity_id
_entity_poly.type
_entity_poly.pdbx_seq_one_letter_code
_entity_poly.pdbx_strand_id
1 'polypeptide(L)' 'MAYVSPTFIIKQSDVTRDEWWPVVLVLLFIIRVYSNYALDQAVQECKDSGGTAKVSSSFFGSSWQVECYKE' A
#
# COMPACT_ATOMS: atom_id res chain seq x y z
N MET A 1 -16.42 59.84 5.77
CA MET A 1 -15.53 58.73 6.15
C MET A 1 -15.87 57.57 5.23
N ALA A 2 -14.99 57.25 4.27
CA ALA A 2 -15.25 56.18 3.30
C ALA A 2 -14.93 54.83 3.95
N TYR A 3 -15.93 53.96 4.03
CA TYR A 3 -15.76 52.59 4.51
C TYR A 3 -15.00 51.78 3.46
N VAL A 4 -13.77 51.36 3.80
CA VAL A 4 -12.98 50.45 2.97
C VAL A 4 -13.28 49.04 3.43
N SER A 5 -13.96 48.25 2.58
CA SER A 5 -14.23 46.85 2.88
C SER A 5 -12.92 46.04 2.86
N PRO A 6 -12.73 45.11 3.81
CA PRO A 6 -11.54 44.27 3.83
C PRO A 6 -11.57 43.31 2.63
N THR A 7 -10.50 43.34 1.84
CA THR A 7 -10.26 42.39 0.76
C THR A 7 -9.81 41.06 1.35
N PHE A 8 -10.68 40.05 1.31
CA PHE A 8 -10.32 38.69 1.67
C PHE A 8 -9.47 38.09 0.53
N ILE A 9 -8.16 38.08 0.73
CA ILE A 9 -7.25 37.33 -0.15
C ILE A 9 -7.44 35.85 0.20
N ILE A 10 -8.21 35.14 -0.60
CA ILE A 10 -8.25 33.67 -0.56
C ILE A 10 -6.87 33.21 -1.04
N LYS A 11 -5.96 32.98 -0.08
CA LYS A 11 -4.77 32.18 -0.36
C LYS A 11 -5.27 30.78 -0.68
N GLN A 12 -5.30 30.40 -1.96
CA GLN A 12 -5.27 29.00 -2.31
C GLN A 12 -4.03 28.45 -1.61
N SER A 13 -4.24 27.64 -0.58
CA SER A 13 -3.18 26.85 -0.01
C SER A 13 -2.63 26.00 -1.15
N ASP A 14 -1.48 26.40 -1.70
CA ASP A 14 -0.64 25.48 -2.44
C ASP A 14 -0.54 24.25 -1.55
N VAL A 15 -1.07 23.11 -2.02
CA VAL A 15 -0.93 21.82 -1.36
C VAL A 15 0.56 21.65 -1.17
N THR A 16 1.01 21.93 0.05
CA THR A 16 2.42 22.06 0.34
C THR A 16 3.02 20.70 0.07
N ARG A 17 4.13 20.68 -0.66
CA ARG A 17 4.94 19.51 -1.04
C ARG A 17 5.44 18.69 0.16
N ASP A 18 4.92 18.88 1.36
CA ASP A 18 5.12 18.03 2.53
C ASP A 18 3.91 17.09 2.77
N GLU A 19 2.71 17.43 2.30
CA GLU A 19 1.49 16.64 2.56
C GLU A 19 1.33 15.43 1.64
N TRP A 20 2.01 15.39 0.49
CA TRP A 20 1.99 14.24 -0.43
C TRP A 20 2.80 13.04 0.10
N TRP A 21 3.86 13.27 0.87
CA TRP A 21 4.72 12.20 1.41
C TRP A 21 3.98 11.22 2.32
N PRO A 22 3.15 11.66 3.29
CA PRO A 22 2.35 10.72 4.08
C PRO A 22 1.31 9.97 3.24
N VAL A 23 0.72 10.61 2.22
CA VAL A 23 -0.22 9.93 1.30
C VAL A 23 0.48 8.80 0.54
N VAL A 24 1.69 9.06 0.02
CA VAL A 24 2.50 8.04 -0.66
C VAL A 24 2.89 6.91 0.29
N LEU A 25 3.29 7.23 1.53
CA LEU A 25 3.63 6.22 2.54
C LEU A 25 2.43 5.34 2.91
N VAL A 26 1.24 5.91 3.07
CA VAL A 26 0.01 5.15 3.33
C VAL A 26 -0.31 4.22 2.16
N LEU A 27 -0.18 4.69 0.91
CA LEU A 27 -0.37 3.85 -0.27
C LEU A 27 0.62 2.68 -0.32
N LEU A 28 1.91 2.92 -0.06
CA LEU A 28 2.92 1.86 -0.02
C LEU A 28 2.63 0.85 1.10
N PHE A 29 2.15 1.32 2.25
CA PHE A 29 1.76 0.45 3.36
C PHE A 29 0.56 -0.44 2.99
N ILE A 30 -0.47 0.12 2.36
CA ILE A 30 -1.64 -0.63 1.89
C ILE A 30 -1.22 -1.71 0.89
N ILE A 31 -0.37 -1.35 -0.09
CA ILE A 31 0.16 -2.31 -1.06
C ILE A 31 0.90 -3.44 -0.35
N ARG A 32 1.75 -3.12 0.64
CA ARG A 32 2.50 -4.13 1.41
C ARG A 32 1.58 -5.07 2.18
N VAL A 33 0.56 -4.53 2.86
CA VAL A 33 -0.42 -5.34 3.61
C VAL A 33 -1.19 -6.25 2.66
N TYR A 34 -1.66 -5.72 1.52
CA TYR A 34 -2.39 -6.49 0.53
C TYR A 34 -1.54 -7.62 -0.08
N SER A 35 -0.26 -7.35 -0.39
CA SER A 35 0.66 -8.39 -0.87
C SER A 35 0.86 -9.52 0.14
N ASN A 36 0.97 -9.21 1.44
CA ASN A 36 1.09 -10.23 2.48
C ASN A 36 -0.22 -11.03 2.64
N TYR A 37 -1.37 -10.36 2.58
CA TYR A 37 -2.68 -11.01 2.63
C TYR A 37 -2.88 -11.98 1.46
N ALA A 38 -2.57 -11.55 0.23
CA ALA A 38 -2.67 -12.39 -0.96
C ALA A 38 -1.73 -13.61 -0.88
N LEU A 39 -0.55 -13.43 -0.28
CA LEU A 39 0.40 -14.52 -0.06
C LEU A 39 -0.16 -15.54 0.95
N ASP A 40 -0.72 -15.08 2.07
CA ASP A 40 -1.33 -15.96 3.06
C ASP A 40 -2.52 -16.72 2.46
N GLN A 41 -3.35 -16.06 1.67
CA GLN A 41 -4.46 -16.70 0.95
C GLN A 41 -3.95 -17.77 -0.04
N ALA A 42 -2.92 -17.48 -0.83
CA ALA A 42 -2.34 -18.47 -1.75
C ALA A 42 -1.77 -19.69 -1.01
N VAL A 43 -1.17 -19.47 0.17
CA VAL A 43 -0.67 -20.56 1.03
C VAL A 43 -1.84 -21.37 1.63
N GLN A 44 -2.93 -20.73 2.03
CA GLN A 44 -4.12 -21.41 2.55
C GLN A 44 -4.80 -22.26 1.47
N GLU A 45 -5.05 -21.71 0.28
CA GLU A 45 -5.66 -22.45 -0.84
C GLU A 45 -4.84 -23.70 -1.22
N CYS A 46 -3.52 -23.58 -1.12
CA CYS A 46 -2.59 -24.68 -1.35
C CYS A 46 -2.73 -25.80 -0.32
N LYS A 47 -2.86 -25.43 0.97
CA LYS A 47 -3.09 -26.38 2.08
C LYS A 47 -4.47 -27.02 1.99
N ASP A 48 -5.50 -26.24 1.67
CA ASP A 48 -6.88 -26.72 1.51
C ASP A 48 -7.00 -27.70 0.35
N SER A 49 -6.16 -27.55 -0.68
CA SER A 49 -6.06 -28.50 -1.80
C SER A 49 -5.31 -29.80 -1.45
N GLY A 50 -4.89 -29.98 -0.20
CA GLY A 50 -4.12 -31.13 0.27
C GLY A 50 -2.65 -31.11 -0.13
N GLY A 51 -2.10 -29.92 -0.44
CA GLY A 51 -0.71 -29.74 -0.81
C GLY A 51 0.13 -29.04 0.26
N THR A 52 1.45 -29.09 0.11
CA THR A 52 2.40 -28.31 0.90
C THR A 52 2.83 -27.07 0.11
N ALA A 53 2.66 -25.88 0.70
CA ALA A 53 3.10 -24.62 0.12
C ALA A 53 4.56 -24.32 0.51
N LYS A 54 5.43 -24.11 -0.49
CA LYS A 54 6.79 -23.60 -0.30
C LYS A 54 6.84 -22.14 -0.73
N VAL A 55 7.08 -21.26 0.22
CA VAL A 55 7.27 -19.83 -0.05
C VAL A 55 8.76 -19.56 -0.22
N SER A 56 9.15 -19.08 -1.39
CA SER A 56 10.51 -18.64 -1.67
C SER A 56 10.51 -17.13 -1.95
N SER A 57 11.38 -16.38 -1.30
CA SER A 57 11.58 -14.96 -1.59
C SER A 57 12.62 -14.80 -2.70
N SER A 58 12.25 -14.20 -3.82
CA SER A 58 13.19 -13.79 -4.88
C SER A 58 13.48 -12.28 -4.74
N PHE A 59 14.70 -11.87 -5.11
CA PHE A 59 15.20 -10.48 -5.03
C PHE A 59 15.00 -9.80 -3.67
N PHE A 60 15.95 -9.96 -2.73
CA PHE A 60 16.03 -9.15 -1.50
C PHE A 60 14.72 -9.00 -0.70
N GLY A 61 13.81 -9.98 -0.75
CA GLY A 61 12.53 -9.95 -0.01
C GLY A 61 11.44 -9.06 -0.61
N SER A 62 11.59 -8.62 -1.87
CA SER A 62 10.58 -7.80 -2.57
C SER A 62 9.57 -8.59 -3.39
N SER A 63 9.91 -9.80 -3.85
CA SER A 63 8.96 -10.69 -4.55
C SER A 63 8.89 -12.04 -3.87
N TRP A 64 7.68 -12.56 -3.77
CA TRP A 64 7.40 -13.84 -3.15
C TRP A 64 6.84 -14.79 -4.19
N GLN A 65 7.43 -15.97 -4.26
CA GLN A 65 6.99 -17.06 -5.11
C GLN A 65 6.41 -18.15 -4.21
N VAL A 66 5.14 -18.48 -4.41
CA VAL A 66 4.46 -19.57 -3.70
C VAL A 66 4.39 -20.76 -4.67
N GLU A 67 5.09 -21.84 -4.34
CA GLU A 67 5.03 -23.09 -5.08
C GLU A 67 4.19 -24.10 -4.30
N CYS A 68 3.18 -24.67 -4.96
CA CYS A 68 2.31 -25.68 -4.40
C CYS A 68 2.75 -27.08 -4.83
N TYR A 69 3.11 -27.91 -3.86
CA TYR A 69 3.44 -29.32 -4.08
C TYR A 69 2.27 -30.17 -3.58
N LYS A 70 1.68 -30.99 -4.45
CA LYS A 70 0.67 -31.97 -4.05
C LYS A 70 1.39 -33.18 -3.46
N GLU A 71 1.02 -33.61 -2.26
CA GLU A 71 1.46 -34.92 -1.73
C GLU A 71 0.94 -36.08 -2.58
#